data_AF-A0A135VLG0-F1
#
_entry.id   AF-A0A135VLG0-F1
#
_cell.length_a   1.000
_cell.length_b   1.000
_cell.length_c   1.000
_cell.angle_alpha   90.00
_cell.angle_beta   90.00
_cell.angle_gamma   90.00
#
_symmetry.space_group_name_H-M   'P 1'
#
loop_
_entity.id
_entity.type
_entity.pdbx_description
1 polymer ?
#
loop_
_entity_poly.entity_id
_entity_poly.type
_entity_poly.pdbx_seq_one_letter_code
_entity_poly.pdbx_strand_id
1 'polypeptide(L)'
;MYVQEHLTGDMIGFEEHPDPAWIAGAKSGMTEALYRARSSGWREFFDSLETLFRHMIEVPPAEPGTSTQNGSLYETLGGYVSVVGTMTSEGLTFSVPPIRQQVVASLFAGMQLYRNGKELLVPHSELDIFSRLVPLRGPIELEVFNR
;
A
#
# COMPACT_ATOMS: atom_id res chain seq x y z
N MET A 1 -15.45 -10.89 -37.76
CA MET A 1 -15.56 -9.88 -36.68
C MET A 1 -14.60 -10.33 -35.60
N TYR A 2 -13.39 -9.78 -35.60
CA TYR A 2 -12.33 -10.07 -34.64
C TYR A 2 -11.84 -8.73 -34.12
N VAL A 3 -11.99 -8.49 -32.81
CA VAL A 3 -11.23 -7.46 -32.10
C VAL A 3 -10.86 -8.08 -30.75
N GLN A 4 -9.76 -8.82 -30.77
CA GLN A 4 -9.05 -9.31 -29.61
C GLN A 4 -7.62 -8.82 -29.77
N GLU A 5 -7.40 -7.54 -29.58
CA GLU A 5 -6.08 -6.91 -29.67
C GLU A 5 -6.21 -5.56 -29.00
N HIS A 6 -5.80 -5.49 -27.72
CA HIS A 6 -5.14 -4.37 -27.02
C HIS A 6 -4.99 -4.76 -25.54
N LEU A 7 -4.43 -5.95 -25.31
CA LEU A 7 -3.69 -6.25 -24.09
C LEU A 7 -2.22 -6.03 -24.47
N THR A 8 -1.74 -4.83 -24.22
CA THR A 8 -0.34 -4.45 -24.44
C THR A 8 0.57 -5.27 -23.52
N GLY A 9 1.02 -6.41 -24.02
CA GLY A 9 2.43 -6.71 -24.34
C GLY A 9 3.53 -6.65 -23.27
N ASP A 10 3.41 -5.85 -22.21
CA ASP A 10 4.53 -5.58 -21.27
C ASP A 10 4.27 -6.05 -19.84
N MET A 11 3.17 -6.78 -19.58
CA MET A 11 2.91 -7.44 -18.29
C MET A 11 3.27 -8.92 -18.29
N ILE A 12 4.21 -9.35 -19.13
CA ILE A 12 4.75 -10.72 -19.08
C ILE A 12 5.85 -10.74 -18.03
N GLY A 13 5.44 -10.75 -16.76
CA GLY A 13 6.38 -10.85 -15.65
C GLY A 13 5.84 -10.63 -14.25
N PHE A 14 4.53 -10.57 -13.98
CA PHE A 14 3.96 -10.76 -12.62
C PHE A 14 2.46 -11.12 -12.76
N GLU A 15 2.16 -12.39 -13.01
CA GLU A 15 0.83 -12.99 -12.81
C GLU A 15 0.54 -13.10 -11.30
N GLU A 16 0.30 -12.00 -10.60
CA GLU A 16 -0.35 -12.06 -9.29
C GLU A 16 -1.32 -10.89 -9.15
N HIS A 17 -2.60 -11.20 -9.36
CA HIS A 17 -3.67 -10.35 -8.85
C HIS A 17 -3.38 -10.02 -7.38
N PRO A 18 -3.41 -8.74 -6.96
CA PRO A 18 -3.11 -8.38 -5.59
C PRO A 18 -4.03 -9.14 -4.63
N ASP A 19 -3.47 -9.59 -3.51
CA ASP A 19 -4.21 -10.33 -2.49
C ASP A 19 -5.45 -9.53 -2.05
N PRO A 20 -6.62 -10.16 -1.82
CA PRO A 20 -7.81 -9.46 -1.33
C PRO A 20 -7.55 -8.64 -0.05
N ALA A 21 -6.64 -9.05 0.82
CA ALA A 21 -6.24 -8.29 2.00
C ALA A 21 -5.46 -7.01 1.63
N TRP A 22 -4.58 -7.09 0.63
CA TRP A 22 -3.94 -5.91 0.05
C TRP A 22 -4.99 -4.93 -0.48
N ILE A 23 -5.97 -5.44 -1.23
CA ILE A 23 -7.07 -4.60 -1.76
C ILE A 23 -7.87 -3.95 -0.62
N ALA A 24 -8.18 -4.70 0.45
CA ALA A 24 -8.88 -4.19 1.62
C ALA A 24 -8.11 -3.04 2.29
N GLY A 25 -6.79 -3.19 2.42
CA GLY A 25 -5.91 -2.13 2.92
C GLY A 25 -5.90 -0.90 2.02
N ALA A 26 -5.73 -1.11 0.71
CA ALA A 26 -5.72 -0.02 -0.28
C ALA A 26 -7.04 0.76 -0.30
N LYS A 27 -8.19 0.09 -0.16
CA LYS A 27 -9.50 0.74 -0.01
C LYS A 27 -9.56 1.64 1.22
N SER A 28 -9.04 1.17 2.36
CA SER A 28 -8.96 1.99 3.58
C SER A 28 -7.96 3.15 3.42
N GLY A 29 -6.92 2.99 2.62
CA GLY A 29 -5.97 4.07 2.34
C GLY A 29 -6.59 5.16 1.47
N MET A 30 -7.43 4.79 0.49
CA MET A 30 -8.05 5.73 -0.44
C MET A 30 -9.02 6.70 0.25
N THR A 31 -9.68 6.29 1.34
CA THR A 31 -10.52 7.20 2.13
C THR A 31 -9.71 8.27 2.85
N GLU A 32 -8.43 8.01 3.13
CA GLU A 32 -7.51 8.92 3.81
C GLU A 32 -6.68 9.77 2.83
N ALA A 33 -6.48 9.31 1.60
CA ALA A 33 -5.57 9.89 0.61
C ALA A 33 -6.12 11.12 -0.16
N LEU A 34 -7.00 11.91 0.44
CA LEU A 34 -7.77 12.97 -0.21
C LEU A 34 -6.95 14.10 -0.89
N TYR A 35 -5.64 14.20 -0.63
CA TYR A 35 -4.81 15.33 -1.10
C TYR A 35 -3.67 14.97 -2.07
N ARG A 36 -3.46 13.70 -2.43
CA ARG A 36 -2.27 13.26 -3.18
C ARG A 36 -2.39 13.15 -4.69
N ALA A 37 -3.58 13.31 -5.28
CA ALA A 37 -3.83 13.14 -6.72
C ALA A 37 -3.20 14.22 -7.65
N ARG A 38 -2.12 14.88 -7.23
CA ARG A 38 -1.55 16.05 -7.92
C ARG A 38 -0.45 15.71 -8.93
N SER A 39 0.23 14.56 -8.83
CA SER A 39 1.20 14.10 -9.83
C SER A 39 0.60 13.04 -10.77
N SER A 40 1.11 12.94 -12.00
CA SER A 40 0.57 12.05 -13.04
C SER A 40 0.64 10.57 -12.64
N GLY A 41 1.78 10.10 -12.13
CA GLY A 41 1.94 8.68 -11.73
C GLY A 41 1.00 8.27 -10.58
N TRP A 42 0.76 9.15 -9.63
CA TRP A 42 -0.21 8.91 -8.56
C TRP A 42 -1.66 8.93 -9.05
N ARG A 43 -1.98 9.77 -10.06
CA ARG A 43 -3.31 9.78 -10.69
C ARG A 43 -3.59 8.47 -11.42
N GLU A 44 -2.68 8.02 -12.27
CA GLU A 44 -2.84 6.76 -13.03
C GLU A 44 -2.98 5.55 -12.09
N PHE A 45 -2.20 5.55 -10.99
CA PHE A 45 -2.31 4.53 -9.96
C PHE A 45 -3.69 4.55 -9.27
N PHE A 46 -4.19 5.72 -8.88
CA PHE A 46 -5.52 5.84 -8.26
C PHE A 46 -6.66 5.47 -9.23
N ASP A 47 -6.59 5.86 -10.50
CA ASP A 47 -7.58 5.47 -11.52
C ASP A 47 -7.61 3.94 -11.71
N SER A 48 -6.43 3.31 -11.66
CA SER A 48 -6.29 1.84 -11.71
C SER A 48 -6.89 1.17 -10.47
N LEU A 49 -6.66 1.73 -9.27
CA LEU A 49 -7.26 1.25 -8.03
C LEU A 49 -8.78 1.39 -8.02
N GLU A 50 -9.32 2.51 -8.47
CA GLU A 50 -10.77 2.69 -8.59
C GLU A 50 -11.39 1.65 -9.52
N THR A 51 -10.73 1.38 -10.66
CA THR A 51 -11.15 0.34 -11.60
C THR A 51 -11.14 -1.03 -10.91
N LEU A 52 -10.06 -1.36 -10.19
CA LEU A 52 -9.95 -2.61 -9.45
C LEU A 52 -11.04 -2.73 -8.37
N PHE A 53 -11.31 -1.67 -7.62
CA PHE A 53 -12.29 -1.68 -6.53
C PHE A 53 -13.72 -1.89 -7.02
N ARG A 54 -14.05 -1.43 -8.24
CA ARG A 54 -15.34 -1.70 -8.89
C ARG A 54 -15.54 -3.17 -9.24
N HIS A 55 -14.45 -3.90 -9.50
CA HIS A 55 -14.49 -5.34 -9.81
C HIS A 55 -14.41 -6.21 -8.55
N MET A 56 -13.90 -5.67 -7.44
CA MET A 56 -13.70 -6.37 -6.16
C MET A 56 -14.61 -5.79 -5.07
N ILE A 57 -15.89 -5.54 -5.36
CA ILE A 57 -16.81 -4.83 -4.45
C ILE A 57 -17.00 -5.58 -3.13
N GLU A 58 -16.98 -6.91 -3.17
CA GLU A 58 -17.18 -7.80 -2.02
C GLU A 58 -16.07 -7.72 -0.97
N VAL A 59 -14.90 -7.17 -1.30
CA VAL A 59 -13.80 -6.99 -0.35
C VAL A 59 -14.04 -5.73 0.50
N PRO A 60 -14.34 -5.84 1.82
CA PRO A 60 -14.51 -4.67 2.66
C PRO A 60 -13.17 -3.96 2.91
N PRO A 61 -13.17 -2.63 3.16
CA PRO A 61 -11.95 -1.93 3.59
C PRO A 61 -11.47 -2.47 4.94
N ALA A 62 -10.15 -2.52 5.13
CA ALA A 62 -9.52 -2.94 6.37
C ALA A 62 -8.47 -1.92 6.82
N GLU A 63 -8.56 -1.50 8.09
CA GLU A 63 -7.62 -0.56 8.69
C GLU A 63 -6.21 -1.18 8.81
N PRO A 64 -5.14 -0.37 8.82
CA PRO A 64 -3.79 -0.86 9.13
C PRO A 64 -3.76 -1.54 10.51
N GLY A 65 -3.14 -2.72 10.60
CA GLY A 65 -3.13 -3.54 11.81
C GLY A 65 -4.41 -4.35 12.03
N THR A 66 -5.28 -4.45 11.02
CA THR A 66 -6.39 -5.42 10.98
C THR A 66 -6.23 -6.37 9.79
N SER A 67 -6.74 -7.60 9.92
CA SER A 67 -6.73 -8.55 8.81
C SER A 67 -8.15 -8.86 8.36
N THR A 68 -8.31 -9.12 7.06
CA THR A 68 -9.48 -9.82 6.54
C THR A 68 -9.40 -11.30 6.95
N GLN A 69 -10.53 -12.02 6.97
CA GLN A 69 -10.57 -13.42 7.46
C GLN A 69 -9.57 -14.36 6.76
N ASN A 70 -9.09 -14.02 5.56
CA ASN A 70 -8.22 -14.87 4.74
C ASN A 70 -6.87 -14.20 4.37
N GLY A 71 -6.47 -13.12 5.07
CA GLY A 71 -5.32 -12.30 4.72
C GLY A 71 -4.21 -12.24 5.77
N SER A 72 -3.01 -11.81 5.35
CA SER A 72 -1.93 -11.42 6.27
C SER A 72 -2.08 -9.96 6.70
N LEU A 73 -1.71 -9.64 7.95
CA LEU A 73 -1.64 -8.25 8.43
C LEU A 73 -0.64 -7.41 7.62
N TYR A 74 0.40 -8.06 7.09
CA TYR A 74 1.37 -7.42 6.22
C TYR A 74 0.78 -7.04 4.86
N GLU A 75 -0.07 -7.88 4.28
CA GLU A 75 -0.77 -7.60 3.01
C GLU A 75 -1.69 -6.39 3.17
N THR A 76 -2.55 -6.39 4.20
CA THR A 76 -3.42 -5.25 4.49
C THR A 76 -2.61 -3.98 4.70
N LEU A 77 -1.51 -4.06 5.45
CA LEU A 77 -0.64 -2.91 5.66
C LEU A 77 0.01 -2.46 4.35
N GLY A 78 0.44 -3.39 3.50
CA GLY A 78 1.03 -3.12 2.18
C GLY A 78 0.09 -2.36 1.28
N GLY A 79 -1.16 -2.79 1.18
CA GLY A 79 -2.18 -2.07 0.42
C GLY A 79 -2.43 -0.67 0.96
N TYR A 80 -2.55 -0.54 2.27
CA TYR A 80 -2.77 0.74 2.91
C TYR A 80 -1.60 1.71 2.67
N VAL A 81 -0.37 1.28 2.94
CA VAL A 81 0.86 2.08 2.77
C VAL A 81 1.14 2.38 1.29
N SER A 82 0.75 1.51 0.37
CA SER A 82 0.85 1.78 -1.08
C SER A 82 0.07 3.03 -1.50
N VAL A 83 -0.98 3.35 -0.76
CA VAL A 83 -1.86 4.49 -1.04
C VAL A 83 -1.48 5.73 -0.22
N VAL A 84 -1.24 5.55 1.09
CA VAL A 84 -1.01 6.67 2.03
C VAL A 84 0.44 6.85 2.45
N GLY A 85 1.37 6.02 1.97
CA GLY A 85 2.80 6.15 2.26
C GLY A 85 3.44 7.30 1.50
N THR A 86 4.24 8.13 2.15
CA THR A 86 5.03 9.18 1.48
C THR A 86 6.47 9.10 1.88
N MET A 87 7.35 9.17 0.88
CA MET A 87 8.78 9.30 1.11
C MET A 87 9.12 10.73 1.53
N THR A 88 9.88 10.83 2.62
CA THR A 88 10.48 12.06 3.12
C THR A 88 12.00 11.91 3.17
N SER A 89 12.69 12.95 3.61
CA SER A 89 14.14 12.90 3.89
C SER A 89 14.52 12.00 5.06
N GLU A 90 13.56 11.63 5.92
CA GLU A 90 13.80 10.79 7.10
C GLU A 90 13.46 9.32 6.84
N GLY A 91 12.61 9.03 5.84
CA GLY A 91 12.17 7.66 5.54
C GLY A 91 10.80 7.61 4.87
N LEU A 92 10.09 6.50 5.06
CA LEU A 92 8.71 6.33 4.65
C LEU A 92 7.78 6.69 5.80
N THR A 93 6.89 7.65 5.60
CA THR A 93 5.86 8.03 6.58
C THR A 93 4.48 7.60 6.11
N PHE A 94 3.63 7.19 7.06
CA PHE A 94 2.22 6.93 6.80
C PHE A 94 1.38 7.16 8.06
N SER A 95 0.16 7.67 7.88
CA SER A 95 -0.79 7.89 8.98
C SER A 95 -1.36 6.57 9.46
N VAL A 96 -1.42 6.34 10.76
CA VAL A 96 -2.07 5.18 11.38
C VAL A 96 -2.89 5.66 12.57
N PRO A 97 -4.18 5.29 12.69
CA PRO A 97 -4.98 5.65 13.86
C PRO A 97 -4.26 5.27 15.17
N PRO A 98 -4.24 6.14 16.20
CA PRO A 98 -3.48 5.88 17.42
C PRO A 98 -3.78 4.53 18.09
N ILE A 99 -5.03 4.05 18.01
CA ILE A 99 -5.45 2.76 18.55
C ILE A 99 -4.83 1.55 17.81
N ARG A 100 -4.38 1.74 16.57
CA ARG A 100 -3.77 0.70 15.73
C ARG A 100 -2.25 0.74 15.71
N GLN A 101 -1.64 1.85 16.09
CA GLN A 101 -0.19 2.05 15.98
C GLN A 101 0.61 0.98 16.74
N GLN A 102 0.18 0.59 17.93
CA GLN A 102 0.87 -0.45 18.69
C GLN A 102 0.80 -1.82 17.99
N VAL A 103 -0.35 -2.14 17.39
CA VAL A 103 -0.52 -3.39 16.63
C VAL A 103 0.39 -3.38 15.39
N VAL A 104 0.38 -2.28 14.63
CA VAL A 104 1.26 -2.13 13.45
C VAL A 104 2.73 -2.22 13.85
N ALA A 105 3.16 -1.52 14.90
CA ALA A 105 4.54 -1.57 15.38
C ALA A 105 4.95 -2.97 15.83
N SER A 106 4.03 -3.74 16.43
CA SER A 106 4.30 -5.11 16.88
C SER A 106 4.55 -6.11 15.76
N LEU A 107 4.16 -5.80 14.52
CA LEU A 107 4.49 -6.63 13.35
C LEU A 107 6.00 -6.67 13.11
N PHE A 108 6.72 -5.60 13.45
CA PHE A 108 8.11 -5.41 13.08
C PHE A 108 9.05 -5.57 14.27
N ALA A 109 8.97 -6.72 14.94
CA ALA A 109 9.80 -7.01 16.10
C ALA A 109 11.30 -6.91 15.73
N GLY A 110 12.00 -5.98 16.38
CA GLY A 110 13.43 -5.74 16.15
C GLY A 110 13.76 -4.67 15.11
N MET A 111 12.77 -4.10 14.43
CA MET A 111 12.98 -2.95 13.54
C MET A 111 12.76 -1.63 14.28
N GLN A 112 13.49 -0.59 13.87
CA GLN A 112 13.26 0.76 14.37
C GLN A 112 12.07 1.41 13.64
N LEU A 113 11.02 1.70 14.40
CA LEU A 113 9.86 2.47 13.94
C LEU A 113 9.65 3.64 14.88
N TYR A 114 9.53 4.84 14.30
CA TYR A 114 9.27 6.03 15.08
C TYR A 114 7.81 6.44 14.97
N ARG A 115 7.26 6.92 16.07
CA ARG A 115 5.90 7.47 16.12
C ARG A 115 5.98 8.99 16.17
N ASN A 116 5.28 9.66 15.28
CA ASN A 116 5.08 11.10 15.34
C ASN A 116 3.58 11.43 15.31
N GLY A 117 2.98 11.54 16.51
CA GLY A 117 1.54 11.78 16.65
C GLY A 117 0.69 10.65 16.04
N LYS A 118 0.06 10.93 14.89
CA LYS A 118 -0.74 9.98 14.11
C LYS A 118 0.08 9.22 13.06
N GLU A 119 1.33 9.59 12.83
CA GLU A 119 2.16 8.98 11.81
C GLU A 119 3.13 7.94 12.40
N LEU A 120 3.42 6.93 11.59
CA LEU A 120 4.57 6.05 11.77
C LEU A 120 5.61 6.40 10.70
N LEU A 121 6.88 6.36 11.10
CA LEU A 121 8.05 6.56 10.26
C LEU A 121 8.89 5.29 10.27
N VAL A 122 9.11 4.74 9.08
CA VAL A 122 10.13 3.72 8.81
C VAL A 122 11.37 4.46 8.33
N PRO A 123 12.47 4.51 9.12
CA PRO A 123 13.68 5.20 8.72
C PRO A 123 14.33 4.52 7.51
N HIS A 124 15.14 5.27 6.76
CA HIS A 124 15.86 4.75 5.59
C HIS A 124 16.59 3.41 5.84
N SER A 125 17.24 3.27 6.99
CA SER A 125 18.01 2.08 7.36
C SER A 125 17.17 0.81 7.49
N GLU A 126 15.84 0.93 7.63
CA GLU A 126 14.91 -0.18 7.85
C GLU A 126 14.05 -0.47 6.60
N LEU A 127 14.14 0.36 5.55
CA LEU A 127 13.24 0.26 4.39
C LEU A 127 13.39 -1.05 3.61
N ASP A 128 14.60 -1.57 3.47
CA ASP A 128 14.83 -2.84 2.77
C ASP A 128 14.17 -4.02 3.50
N ILE A 129 14.19 -4.00 4.84
CA ILE A 129 13.54 -5.03 5.65
C ILE A 129 12.02 -4.84 5.58
N PHE A 130 11.57 -3.59 5.69
CA PHE A 130 10.16 -3.23 5.61
C PHE A 130 9.54 -3.68 4.29
N SER A 131 10.15 -3.35 3.14
CA SER A 131 9.61 -3.65 1.80
C SER A 131 9.60 -5.15 1.47
N ARG A 132 10.43 -5.96 2.13
CA ARG A 132 10.38 -7.42 2.03
C ARG A 132 9.22 -8.04 2.80
N LEU A 133 8.78 -7.39 3.87
CA LEU A 133 7.67 -7.85 4.70
C LEU A 133 6.34 -7.28 4.22
N VAL A 134 6.34 -6.02 3.79
CA VAL A 134 5.17 -5.24 3.44
C VAL A 134 5.13 -5.07 1.92
N PRO A 135 4.23 -5.76 1.20
CA PRO A 135 4.15 -5.69 -0.26
C PRO A 135 3.64 -4.32 -0.70
N LEU A 136 4.58 -3.42 -1.00
CA LEU A 136 4.31 -2.11 -1.56
C LEU A 136 4.07 -2.24 -3.06
N ARG A 137 3.11 -1.48 -3.60
CA ARG A 137 2.88 -1.38 -5.05
C ARG A 137 2.65 0.07 -5.46
N GLY A 138 2.87 0.36 -6.73
CA GLY A 138 2.58 1.67 -7.31
C GLY A 138 3.73 2.67 -7.12
N PRO A 139 3.47 4.00 -7.18
CA PRO A 139 4.53 4.99 -7.18
C PRO A 139 5.45 4.93 -5.95
N ILE A 140 4.90 4.62 -4.77
CA ILE A 140 5.70 4.53 -3.54
C ILE A 140 6.73 3.41 -3.58
N GLU A 141 6.43 2.31 -4.27
CA GLU A 141 7.34 1.18 -4.45
C GLU A 141 8.60 1.64 -5.20
N LEU A 142 8.42 2.41 -6.27
CA LEU A 142 9.50 3.01 -7.05
C LEU A 142 10.29 4.03 -6.23
N GLU A 143 9.63 4.83 -5.40
CA GLU A 143 10.28 5.81 -4.52
C GLU A 143 11.08 5.17 -3.38
N VAL A 144 10.73 3.93 -2.99
CA VAL A 144 11.48 3.14 -2.00
C VAL A 144 12.69 2.45 -2.64
N PHE A 145 12.54 1.86 -3.84
CA PHE A 145 13.62 1.09 -4.48
C PHE A 145 14.64 1.93 -5.27
N ASN A 146 14.31 3.16 -5.68
CA ASN A 146 15.24 4.05 -6.39
C ASN A 146 16.06 4.97 -5.45
N ARG A 147 16.26 4.57 -4.20
CA ARG A 147 17.01 5.32 -3.17
C ARG A 147 18.51 5.08 -3.22
#